data_AF-A0A7S1CU60-F1
#
_entry.id   AF-A0A7S1CU60-F1
#
_cell.length_a   1.000
_cell.length_b   1.000
_cell.length_c   1.000
_cell.angle_alpha   90.00
_cell.angle_beta   90.00
_cell.angle_gamma   90.00
#
_symmetry.space_group_name_H-M   'P 1'
#
loop_
_entity.id
_entity.type
_entity.pdbx_description
1 polymer ?
#
loop_
_entity_poly.entity_id
_entity_poly.type
_entity_poly.pdbx_seq_one_letter_code
_entity_poly.pdbx_strand_id
1 'polypeptide(L)'
;MDVETNRPRAMERREFDYYEARAQDVKLEDITSCEDNAEILQRLRRQDTSLKYLTISDDADADNYIVGEGDDFGWLGYFIGKSKYLYDLRIKSWGEGENIEAFIEGINRNQSINSLHIGTDLRGVSFRNLRPFFRNNNNLYQLEFNFEVGLECAESIAFVLDENRCQSLESLRFEDCNLGEDGFAVIATALRTYPELEELHLQHNNIGLTGCTALADTLRGWGASNLKHLDLDGNSIDDQGL
;
A
#
# COMPACT_ATOMS: atom_id res chain seq x y z
N MET A 1 -8.47 -48.20 11.19
CA MET A 1 -7.53 -47.26 11.84
C MET A 1 -7.21 -46.24 10.78
N ASP A 2 -8.08 -45.24 10.65
CA ASP A 2 -7.88 -44.15 9.70
C ASP A 2 -6.92 -43.16 10.31
N VAL A 3 -5.83 -42.91 9.59
CA VAL A 3 -4.81 -41.92 9.91
C VAL A 3 -5.43 -40.57 9.56
N GLU A 4 -6.08 -39.95 10.54
CA GLU A 4 -6.51 -38.56 10.45
C GLU A 4 -5.24 -37.70 10.40
N THR A 5 -4.94 -37.27 9.18
CA THR A 5 -3.88 -36.33 8.84
C THR A 5 -4.03 -35.07 9.68
N ASN A 6 -3.06 -34.87 10.57
CA ASN A 6 -2.87 -33.69 11.40
C ASN A 6 -2.53 -32.49 10.47
N ARG A 7 -3.56 -31.85 9.90
CA ARG A 7 -3.42 -30.52 9.32
C ARG A 7 -3.05 -29.55 10.45
N PRO A 8 -2.05 -28.67 10.29
CA PRO A 8 -1.80 -27.63 11.27
C PRO A 8 -3.09 -26.85 11.52
N ARG A 9 -3.48 -26.68 12.78
CA ARG A 9 -4.59 -25.78 13.14
C ARG A 9 -4.23 -24.40 12.61
N ALA A 10 -5.11 -23.79 11.81
CA ALA A 10 -5.00 -22.39 11.45
C ALA A 10 -4.76 -21.58 12.73
N MET A 11 -3.73 -20.74 12.71
CA MET A 11 -3.39 -19.86 13.82
C MET A 11 -4.62 -19.00 14.17
N GLU A 12 -4.98 -18.91 15.45
CA GLU A 12 -6.07 -18.02 15.86
C GLU A 12 -5.74 -16.58 15.43
N ARG A 13 -6.69 -15.93 14.75
CA ARG A 13 -6.52 -14.56 14.23
C ARG A 13 -6.15 -13.62 15.38
N ARG A 14 -4.97 -13.03 15.32
CA ARG A 14 -4.46 -12.05 16.29
C ARG A 14 -4.83 -10.64 15.84
N GLU A 15 -5.62 -9.95 16.65
CA GLU A 15 -6.04 -8.55 16.42
C GLU A 15 -5.06 -7.56 17.08
N PHE A 16 -5.18 -6.26 16.77
CA PHE A 16 -4.25 -5.25 17.28
C PHE A 16 -4.01 -5.28 18.81
N ASP A 17 -5.07 -5.52 19.60
CA ASP A 17 -5.00 -5.55 21.06
C ASP A 17 -4.14 -6.72 21.59
N TYR A 18 -4.03 -7.81 20.83
CA TYR A 18 -3.12 -8.91 21.17
C TYR A 18 -1.67 -8.44 21.20
N TYR A 19 -1.26 -7.69 20.18
CA TYR A 19 0.09 -7.15 20.05
C TYR A 19 0.33 -6.05 21.09
N GLU A 20 -0.63 -5.14 21.29
CA GLU A 20 -0.53 -4.07 22.29
C GLU A 20 -0.24 -4.62 23.69
N ALA A 21 -0.95 -5.67 24.10
CA ALA A 21 -0.79 -6.28 25.41
C ALA A 21 0.59 -6.94 25.64
N ARG A 22 1.35 -7.19 24.58
CA ARG A 22 2.61 -7.96 24.60
C ARG A 22 3.83 -7.16 24.13
N ALA A 23 3.62 -6.03 23.46
CA ALA A 23 4.67 -5.27 22.79
C ALA A 23 5.82 -4.84 23.71
N GLN A 24 5.54 -4.63 25.01
CA GLN A 24 6.54 -4.25 25.99
C GLN A 24 7.51 -5.38 26.34
N ASP A 25 7.02 -6.62 26.41
CA ASP A 25 7.77 -7.76 26.96
C ASP A 25 8.15 -8.80 25.90
N VAL A 26 7.58 -8.73 24.69
CA VAL A 26 7.88 -9.66 23.60
C VAL A 26 9.35 -9.53 23.20
N LYS A 27 10.07 -10.65 23.19
CA LYS A 27 11.45 -10.65 22.72
C LYS A 27 11.46 -10.73 21.20
N LEU A 28 12.42 -10.04 20.58
CA LEU A 28 12.53 -10.01 19.12
C LEU A 28 12.92 -11.36 18.53
N GLU A 29 13.72 -12.14 19.26
CA GLU A 29 14.06 -13.53 18.94
C GLU A 29 12.84 -14.47 18.91
N ASP A 30 11.73 -14.10 19.57
CA ASP A 30 10.46 -14.84 19.51
C ASP A 30 9.60 -14.43 18.30
N ILE A 31 9.97 -13.35 17.59
CA ILE A 31 9.26 -12.82 16.42
C ILE A 31 9.97 -13.24 15.14
N THR A 32 11.30 -13.16 15.10
CA THR A 32 12.09 -13.43 13.90
C THR A 32 13.50 -13.90 14.28
N SER A 33 14.05 -14.84 13.53
CA SER A 33 15.43 -15.30 13.63
C SER A 33 16.41 -14.45 12.80
N CYS A 34 15.90 -13.59 11.91
CA CYS A 34 16.69 -12.66 11.12
C CYS A 34 17.16 -11.46 11.97
N GLU A 35 18.48 -11.29 12.07
CA GLU A 35 19.09 -10.20 12.85
C GLU A 35 18.71 -8.81 12.32
N ASP A 36 18.64 -8.65 10.98
CA ASP A 36 18.27 -7.37 10.35
C ASP A 36 16.80 -7.01 10.62
N ASN A 37 15.89 -7.99 10.50
CA ASN A 37 14.48 -7.80 10.90
C ASN A 37 14.36 -7.43 12.38
N ALA A 38 15.09 -8.13 13.26
CA ALA A 38 15.07 -7.84 14.69
C ALA A 38 15.52 -6.40 14.97
N GLU A 39 16.59 -5.92 14.34
CA GLU A 39 17.02 -4.51 14.48
C GLU A 39 15.95 -3.55 13.95
N ILE A 40 15.31 -3.81 12.80
CA ILE A 40 14.21 -2.98 12.28
C ILE A 40 13.05 -2.91 13.28
N LEU A 41 12.60 -4.06 13.82
CA LEU A 41 11.54 -4.10 14.83
C LEU A 41 11.95 -3.36 16.10
N GLN A 42 13.21 -3.50 16.54
CA GLN A 42 13.74 -2.78 17.70
C GLN A 42 13.71 -1.27 17.48
N ARG A 43 14.10 -0.82 16.27
CA ARG A 43 14.09 0.59 15.87
C ARG A 43 12.67 1.16 15.84
N LEU A 44 11.71 0.44 15.26
CA LEU A 44 10.29 0.85 15.31
C LEU A 44 9.76 0.88 16.75
N ARG A 45 10.05 -0.15 17.55
CA ARG A 45 9.64 -0.24 18.96
C ARG A 45 10.14 0.93 19.80
N ARG A 46 11.42 1.31 19.63
CA ARG A 46 12.03 2.44 20.36
C ARG A 46 11.72 3.81 19.76
N GLN A 47 10.87 3.88 18.73
CA GLN A 47 10.55 5.11 18.01
C GLN A 47 11.81 5.83 17.51
N ASP A 48 12.71 5.06 16.88
CA ASP A 48 13.97 5.58 16.34
C ASP A 48 13.70 6.67 15.29
N THR A 49 14.11 7.90 15.61
CA THR A 49 13.88 9.07 14.75
C THR A 49 14.61 9.00 13.41
N SER A 50 15.64 8.14 13.27
CA SER A 50 16.40 7.95 12.04
C SER A 50 15.74 6.98 11.05
N LEU A 51 14.81 6.14 11.50
CA LEU A 51 14.12 5.16 10.64
C LEU A 51 12.98 5.85 9.87
N LYS A 52 13.35 6.58 8.82
CA LYS A 52 12.41 7.31 7.95
C LYS A 52 11.84 6.50 6.81
N TYR A 53 12.55 5.44 6.44
CA TYR A 53 12.31 4.61 5.27
C TYR A 53 12.29 3.15 5.68
N LEU A 54 11.37 2.37 5.12
CA LEU A 54 11.32 0.93 5.27
C LEU A 54 10.87 0.28 3.96
N THR A 55 11.60 -0.75 3.52
CA THR A 55 11.19 -1.64 2.44
C THR A 55 10.84 -3.00 3.01
N ILE A 56 9.72 -3.56 2.58
CA ILE A 56 9.31 -4.94 2.80
C ILE A 56 9.50 -5.67 1.46
N SER A 57 10.27 -6.76 1.49
CA SER A 57 10.64 -7.50 0.29
C SER A 57 11.11 -8.91 0.64
N ASP A 58 11.03 -9.84 -0.30
CA ASP A 58 11.55 -11.20 -0.19
C ASP A 58 12.98 -11.35 -0.71
N ASP A 59 13.58 -10.28 -1.26
CA ASP A 59 14.99 -10.23 -1.63
C ASP A 59 15.91 -10.02 -0.40
N ALA A 60 17.09 -10.63 -0.44
CA ALA A 60 18.04 -10.66 0.67
C ALA A 60 18.91 -9.39 0.79
N ASP A 61 18.34 -8.21 0.49
CA ASP A 61 19.02 -6.93 0.70
C ASP A 61 18.99 -6.59 2.19
N ALA A 62 20.15 -6.23 2.76
CA ALA A 62 20.35 -6.07 4.21
C ALA A 62 19.48 -4.98 4.88
N ASP A 63 18.91 -4.07 4.10
CA ASP A 63 18.05 -2.99 4.60
C ASP A 63 16.54 -3.30 4.48
N ASN A 64 16.18 -4.44 3.88
CA ASN A 64 14.80 -4.84 3.68
C ASN A 64 14.30 -5.69 4.84
N TYR A 65 13.03 -5.49 5.21
CA TYR A 65 12.34 -6.39 6.11
C TYR A 65 11.83 -7.60 5.33
N ILE A 66 12.36 -8.77 5.66
CA ILE A 66 12.03 -10.03 4.99
C ILE A 66 11.03 -10.79 5.85
N VAL A 67 9.79 -10.82 5.41
CA VAL A 67 8.76 -11.60 6.10
C VAL A 67 8.99 -13.09 5.83
N GLY A 68 9.13 -13.91 6.86
CA GLY A 68 9.53 -15.31 6.72
C GLY A 68 9.09 -16.24 7.85
N GLU A 69 8.67 -15.70 9.00
CA GLU A 69 8.57 -16.49 10.23
C GLU A 69 7.31 -16.20 11.05
N GLY A 70 6.44 -17.21 11.15
CA GLY A 70 5.30 -17.20 12.07
C GLY A 70 4.36 -16.00 11.87
N ASP A 71 4.35 -15.08 12.84
CA ASP A 71 3.47 -13.91 12.91
C ASP A 71 4.28 -12.59 12.93
N ASP A 72 5.44 -12.61 12.31
CA ASP A 72 6.28 -11.44 12.04
C ASP A 72 5.51 -10.34 11.29
N PHE A 73 4.61 -10.69 10.35
CA PHE A 73 3.68 -9.75 9.70
C PHE A 73 2.86 -8.93 10.70
N GLY A 74 2.24 -9.63 11.65
CA GLY A 74 1.40 -9.02 12.67
C GLY A 74 2.18 -8.03 13.53
N TRP A 75 3.36 -8.45 14.00
CA TRP A 75 4.26 -7.61 14.78
C TRP A 75 4.79 -6.41 14.00
N LEU A 76 5.19 -6.63 12.74
CA LEU A 76 5.65 -5.57 11.86
C LEU A 76 4.56 -4.51 11.66
N GLY A 77 3.34 -4.93 11.31
CA GLY A 77 2.22 -4.01 11.14
C GLY A 77 1.89 -3.26 12.42
N TYR A 78 1.90 -3.93 13.57
CA TYR A 78 1.72 -3.29 14.88
C TYR A 78 2.75 -2.18 15.11
N PHE A 79 4.04 -2.47 14.94
CA PHE A 79 5.10 -1.50 15.20
C PHE A 79 5.11 -0.35 14.19
N ILE A 80 4.83 -0.62 12.91
CA ILE A 80 4.62 0.44 11.90
C ILE A 80 3.43 1.32 12.30
N GLY A 81 2.31 0.71 12.70
CA GLY A 81 1.11 1.41 13.15
C GLY A 81 1.36 2.40 14.29
N LYS A 82 2.34 2.13 15.15
CA LYS A 82 2.76 3.02 16.25
C LYS A 82 3.84 4.04 15.86
N SER A 83 4.52 3.85 14.74
CA SER A 83 5.63 4.71 14.35
C SER A 83 5.17 6.15 14.09
N LYS A 84 5.88 7.12 14.68
CA LYS A 84 5.71 8.56 14.41
C LYS A 84 6.72 9.10 13.41
N TYR A 85 7.68 8.27 12.99
CA TYR A 85 8.87 8.71 12.25
C TYR A 85 9.08 7.98 10.94
N LEU A 86 8.31 6.94 10.64
CA LEU A 86 8.36 6.26 9.35
C LEU A 86 7.54 7.06 8.34
N TYR A 87 8.18 7.55 7.28
CA TYR A 87 7.59 8.44 6.30
C TYR A 87 7.41 7.75 4.94
N ASP A 88 8.38 6.96 4.51
CA ASP A 88 8.31 6.18 3.27
C ASP A 88 8.25 4.69 3.61
N LEU A 89 7.14 4.05 3.21
CA LEU A 89 6.95 2.62 3.30
C LEU A 89 6.82 2.05 1.89
N ARG A 90 7.71 1.13 1.54
CA ARG A 90 7.66 0.38 0.28
C ARG A 90 7.38 -1.08 0.55
N ILE A 91 6.38 -1.62 -0.14
CA ILE A 91 6.02 -3.02 -0.13
C ILE A 91 6.32 -3.52 -1.54
N LYS A 92 7.51 -4.09 -1.77
CA LYS A 92 7.90 -4.59 -3.10
C LYS A 92 7.29 -5.95 -3.37
N SER A 93 7.43 -6.85 -2.40
CA SER A 93 6.97 -8.22 -2.46
C SER A 93 6.70 -8.69 -1.04
N TRP A 94 6.02 -9.83 -0.94
CA TRP A 94 5.74 -10.46 0.34
C TRP A 94 6.52 -11.77 0.43
N GLY A 95 7.31 -11.94 1.49
CA GLY A 95 7.91 -13.24 1.79
C GLY A 95 6.94 -14.20 2.47
N GLU A 96 7.41 -15.36 2.92
CA GLU A 96 6.56 -16.39 3.52
C GLU A 96 6.03 -15.91 4.89
N GLY A 97 4.73 -15.62 5.00
CA GLY A 97 4.19 -15.04 6.21
C GLY A 97 2.68 -15.17 6.30
N GLU A 98 2.19 -15.38 7.51
CA GLU A 98 0.77 -15.52 7.80
C GLU A 98 0.18 -14.18 8.28
N ASN A 99 -1.15 -14.03 8.18
CA ASN A 99 -1.88 -12.94 8.85
C ASN A 99 -1.62 -11.52 8.31
N ILE A 100 -1.57 -11.35 6.98
CA ILE A 100 -1.50 -10.03 6.31
C ILE A 100 -2.63 -9.09 6.78
N GLU A 101 -3.77 -9.61 7.23
CA GLU A 101 -4.85 -8.80 7.80
C GLU A 101 -4.45 -8.10 9.09
N ALA A 102 -3.67 -8.74 9.96
CA ALA A 102 -3.13 -8.08 11.15
C ALA A 102 -2.09 -7.02 10.80
N PHE A 103 -1.28 -7.29 9.77
CA PHE A 103 -0.39 -6.27 9.21
C PHE A 103 -1.19 -5.04 8.75
N ILE A 104 -2.23 -5.23 7.94
CA ILE A 104 -3.12 -4.17 7.44
C ILE A 104 -3.82 -3.44 8.60
N GLU A 105 -4.28 -4.16 9.63
CA GLU A 105 -4.88 -3.53 10.83
C GLU A 105 -3.89 -2.63 11.56
N GLY A 106 -2.62 -3.04 11.64
CA GLY A 106 -1.54 -2.23 12.17
C GLY A 106 -1.27 -0.98 11.34
N ILE A 107 -1.06 -1.13 10.02
CA ILE A 107 -0.84 -0.02 9.07
C ILE A 107 -1.98 1.00 9.14
N ASN A 108 -3.23 0.55 9.28
CA ASN A 108 -4.42 1.37 9.42
C ASN A 108 -4.41 2.36 10.60
N ARG A 109 -3.50 2.18 11.56
CA ARG A 109 -3.32 3.08 12.71
C ARG A 109 -2.15 4.05 12.54
N ASN A 110 -1.35 3.90 11.50
CA ASN A 110 -0.24 4.79 11.20
C ASN A 110 -0.77 6.16 10.71
N GLN A 111 -0.11 7.23 11.14
CA GLN A 111 -0.40 8.62 10.75
C GLN A 111 0.88 9.40 10.36
N SER A 112 2.00 8.70 10.19
CA SER A 112 3.30 9.30 9.84
C SER A 112 3.68 9.07 8.39
N ILE A 113 3.31 7.93 7.81
CA ILE A 113 3.61 7.56 6.42
C ILE A 113 3.02 8.63 5.50
N ASN A 114 3.89 9.21 4.67
CA ASN A 114 3.52 10.19 3.67
C ASN A 114 3.86 9.74 2.24
N SER A 115 4.71 8.73 2.07
CA SER A 115 4.93 8.01 0.82
C SER A 115 4.62 6.54 1.01
N LEU A 116 3.71 6.00 0.19
CA LEU A 116 3.36 4.59 0.21
C LEU A 116 3.52 4.00 -1.19
N HIS A 117 4.42 3.03 -1.33
CA HIS A 117 4.60 2.25 -2.56
C HIS A 117 4.14 0.81 -2.33
N ILE A 118 3.25 0.32 -3.19
CA ILE A 118 2.74 -1.05 -3.19
C ILE A 118 3.03 -1.69 -4.56
N GLY A 119 4.06 -2.53 -4.60
CA GLY A 119 4.55 -3.24 -5.79
C GLY A 119 4.08 -4.71 -5.90
N THR A 120 3.10 -5.11 -5.09
CA THR A 120 2.54 -6.46 -5.12
C THR A 120 1.09 -6.47 -4.65
N ASP A 121 0.32 -7.49 -5.02
CA ASP A 121 -1.05 -7.66 -4.56
C ASP A 121 -1.13 -7.86 -3.03
N LEU A 122 -2.29 -7.65 -2.42
CA LEU A 122 -2.48 -7.88 -0.98
C LEU A 122 -2.85 -9.34 -0.67
N ARG A 123 -2.31 -10.33 -1.40
CA ARG A 123 -2.56 -11.77 -1.20
C ARG A 123 -4.04 -12.16 -1.17
N GLY A 124 -4.83 -11.54 -2.04
CA GLY A 124 -6.28 -11.73 -2.10
C GLY A 124 -7.09 -10.94 -1.07
N VAL A 125 -6.45 -10.15 -0.20
CA VAL A 125 -7.14 -9.18 0.65
C VAL A 125 -7.56 -7.97 -0.19
N SER A 126 -8.80 -7.51 -0.03
CA SER A 126 -9.27 -6.32 -0.74
C SER A 126 -8.54 -5.06 -0.26
N PHE A 127 -8.16 -4.20 -1.22
CA PHE A 127 -7.59 -2.88 -0.94
C PHE A 127 -8.50 -2.00 -0.07
N ARG A 128 -9.80 -2.26 -0.06
CA ARG A 128 -10.77 -1.58 0.81
C ARG A 128 -10.43 -1.73 2.31
N ASN A 129 -9.67 -2.75 2.68
CA ASN A 129 -9.22 -2.94 4.06
C ASN A 129 -8.24 -1.87 4.53
N LEU A 130 -7.61 -1.12 3.60
CA LEU A 130 -6.79 0.06 3.92
C LEU A 130 -7.63 1.34 4.09
N ARG A 131 -8.96 1.29 3.99
CA ARG A 131 -9.82 2.48 4.19
C ARG A 131 -9.48 3.27 5.46
N PRO A 132 -9.28 2.66 6.65
CA PRO A 132 -8.93 3.43 7.84
C PRO A 132 -7.62 4.20 7.73
N PHE A 133 -6.59 3.64 7.07
CA PHE A 133 -5.34 4.35 6.77
C PHE A 133 -5.64 5.61 5.96
N PHE A 134 -6.23 5.47 4.78
CA PHE A 134 -6.53 6.58 3.88
C PHE A 134 -7.46 7.64 4.48
N ARG A 135 -8.44 7.22 5.29
CA ARG A 135 -9.38 8.13 5.94
C ARG A 135 -8.76 8.96 7.07
N ASN A 136 -7.76 8.41 7.77
CA ASN A 136 -7.17 9.05 8.95
C ASN A 136 -5.78 9.64 8.68
N ASN A 137 -5.17 9.33 7.55
CA ASN A 137 -3.91 9.87 7.10
C ASN A 137 -4.15 11.22 6.40
N ASN A 138 -3.65 12.30 6.98
CA ASN A 138 -3.82 13.66 6.48
C ASN A 138 -2.50 14.27 5.96
N ASN A 139 -1.49 13.44 5.71
CA ASN A 139 -0.18 13.88 5.22
C ASN A 139 0.37 13.04 4.07
N LEU A 140 -0.45 12.16 3.47
CA LEU A 140 -0.04 11.35 2.32
C LEU A 140 0.25 12.26 1.12
N TYR A 141 1.51 12.29 0.69
CA TYR A 141 2.00 13.11 -0.42
C TYR A 141 2.21 12.28 -1.70
N GLN A 142 2.61 11.02 -1.55
CA GLN A 142 2.87 10.12 -2.67
C GLN A 142 2.23 8.75 -2.47
N LEU A 143 1.60 8.27 -3.53
CA LEU A 143 1.05 6.93 -3.63
C LEU A 143 1.49 6.30 -4.95
N GLU A 144 2.07 5.11 -4.88
CA GLU A 144 2.64 4.41 -6.03
C GLU A 144 2.23 2.94 -6.05
N PHE A 145 1.84 2.48 -7.23
CA PHE A 145 1.50 1.10 -7.52
C PHE A 145 2.38 0.60 -8.66
N ASN A 146 2.89 -0.62 -8.52
CA ASN A 146 3.71 -1.30 -9.54
C ASN A 146 3.45 -2.82 -9.51
N PHE A 147 2.20 -3.19 -9.76
CA PHE A 147 1.77 -4.57 -9.98
C PHE A 147 0.52 -4.58 -10.85
N GLU A 148 0.11 -5.74 -11.35
CA GLU A 148 -1.11 -5.88 -12.15
C GLU A 148 -2.38 -5.54 -11.33
N VAL A 149 -3.04 -4.45 -11.70
CA VAL A 149 -4.27 -3.97 -11.07
C VAL A 149 -5.46 -4.33 -11.95
N GLY A 150 -6.03 -5.51 -11.72
CA GLY A 150 -7.31 -5.90 -12.32
C GLY A 150 -8.48 -5.02 -11.88
N LEU A 151 -9.61 -5.10 -12.61
CA LEU A 151 -10.78 -4.22 -12.39
C LEU A 151 -11.28 -4.17 -10.94
N GLU A 152 -11.41 -5.32 -10.26
CA GLU A 152 -11.86 -5.37 -8.85
C GLU A 152 -10.88 -4.65 -7.90
N CYS A 153 -9.58 -4.74 -8.19
CA CYS A 153 -8.55 -4.03 -7.45
C CYS A 153 -8.62 -2.53 -7.74
N ALA A 154 -8.79 -2.12 -9.01
CA ALA A 154 -8.99 -0.74 -9.40
C ALA A 154 -10.21 -0.09 -8.72
N GLU A 155 -11.34 -0.80 -8.65
CA GLU A 155 -12.53 -0.37 -7.91
C GLU A 155 -12.25 -0.21 -6.40
N SER A 156 -11.44 -1.10 -5.83
CA SER A 156 -11.05 -1.05 -4.43
C SER A 156 -10.08 0.11 -4.14
N ILE A 157 -9.17 0.41 -5.07
CA ILE A 157 -8.26 1.56 -5.02
C ILE A 157 -9.05 2.86 -5.15
N ALA A 158 -9.94 2.98 -6.13
CA ALA A 158 -10.83 4.13 -6.29
C ALA A 158 -11.68 4.38 -5.03
N PHE A 159 -12.22 3.32 -4.43
CA PHE A 159 -12.97 3.43 -3.17
C PHE A 159 -12.13 4.03 -2.02
N VAL A 160 -10.86 3.64 -1.87
CA VAL A 160 -10.02 4.23 -0.80
C VAL A 160 -9.55 5.64 -1.14
N LEU A 161 -9.36 5.97 -2.42
CA LEU A 161 -9.10 7.34 -2.87
C LEU A 161 -10.31 8.26 -2.58
N ASP A 162 -11.54 7.79 -2.75
CA ASP A 162 -12.75 8.55 -2.39
C ASP A 162 -12.90 8.76 -0.87
N GLU A 163 -12.40 7.82 -0.07
CA GLU A 163 -12.42 7.91 1.40
C GLU A 163 -11.29 8.79 1.95
N ASN A 164 -10.23 8.98 1.18
CA ASN A 164 -9.13 9.86 1.53
C ASN A 164 -9.58 11.33 1.39
N ARG A 165 -9.60 12.01 2.53
CA ARG A 165 -10.02 13.42 2.64
C ARG A 165 -8.83 14.38 2.59
N CYS A 166 -7.63 13.84 2.40
CA CYS A 166 -6.39 14.57 2.44
C CYS A 166 -6.13 15.25 1.09
N GLN A 167 -5.96 16.57 1.13
CA GLN A 167 -5.62 17.38 -0.03
C GLN A 167 -4.09 17.51 -0.24
N SER A 168 -3.26 16.69 0.44
CA SER A 168 -1.80 16.75 0.30
C SER A 168 -1.23 15.78 -0.73
N LEU A 169 -2.06 14.95 -1.37
CA LEU A 169 -1.56 14.00 -2.37
C LEU A 169 -1.13 14.78 -3.62
N GLU A 170 0.18 14.83 -3.86
CA GLU A 170 0.80 15.58 -4.96
C GLU A 170 1.29 14.66 -6.08
N SER A 171 1.66 13.40 -5.77
CA SER A 171 2.13 12.42 -6.74
C SER A 171 1.32 11.12 -6.66
N LEU A 172 0.71 10.74 -7.78
CA LEU A 172 0.06 9.44 -7.95
C LEU A 172 0.66 8.70 -9.14
N ARG A 173 1.08 7.45 -8.91
CA ARG A 173 1.82 6.65 -9.90
C ARG A 173 1.22 5.27 -10.06
N PHE A 174 0.89 4.94 -11.30
CA PHE A 174 0.58 3.59 -11.77
C PHE A 174 1.50 3.35 -12.96
N GLU A 175 2.66 2.73 -12.77
CA GLU A 175 3.54 2.37 -13.88
C GLU A 175 3.42 0.86 -14.10
N ASP A 176 3.18 0.45 -15.35
CA ASP A 176 3.08 -0.97 -15.73
C ASP A 176 2.04 -1.76 -14.89
N CYS A 177 0.92 -1.12 -14.56
CA CYS A 177 -0.14 -1.73 -13.74
C CYS A 177 -1.22 -2.46 -14.55
N ASN A 178 -1.16 -2.46 -15.88
CA ASN A 178 -2.16 -3.10 -16.76
C ASN A 178 -3.62 -2.74 -16.38
N LEU A 179 -3.88 -1.48 -16.04
CA LEU A 179 -5.21 -1.03 -15.57
C LEU A 179 -6.33 -1.30 -16.59
N GLY A 180 -6.01 -1.21 -17.88
CA GLY A 180 -6.99 -1.21 -18.96
C GLY A 180 -7.88 0.04 -18.94
N GLU A 181 -8.76 0.16 -19.93
CA GLU A 181 -9.61 1.35 -20.07
C GLU A 181 -10.66 1.49 -18.96
N ASP A 182 -11.31 0.38 -18.56
CA ASP A 182 -12.36 0.39 -17.54
C ASP A 182 -11.77 0.56 -16.14
N GLY A 183 -10.69 -0.15 -15.83
CA GLY A 183 -10.01 -0.05 -14.54
C GLY A 183 -9.51 1.37 -14.29
N PHE A 184 -8.86 1.98 -15.29
CA PHE A 184 -8.43 3.36 -15.17
C PHE A 184 -9.61 4.35 -15.14
N ALA A 185 -10.69 4.14 -15.89
CA ALA A 185 -11.84 5.05 -15.86
C ALA A 185 -12.48 5.17 -14.45
N VAL A 186 -12.50 4.07 -13.69
CA VAL A 186 -12.98 4.07 -12.30
C VAL A 186 -12.03 4.86 -11.40
N ILE A 187 -10.71 4.66 -11.51
CA ILE A 187 -9.71 5.44 -10.77
C ILE A 187 -9.81 6.92 -11.13
N ALA A 188 -9.85 7.26 -12.42
CA ALA A 188 -9.96 8.63 -12.91
C ALA A 188 -11.18 9.36 -12.33
N THR A 189 -12.30 8.66 -12.15
CA THR A 189 -13.50 9.24 -11.51
C THR A 189 -13.24 9.63 -10.05
N ALA A 190 -12.53 8.80 -9.28
CA ALA A 190 -12.14 9.12 -7.91
C ALA A 190 -11.16 10.31 -7.84
N LEU A 191 -10.30 10.47 -8.85
CA LEU A 191 -9.34 11.58 -8.92
C LEU A 191 -9.99 12.97 -9.06
N ARG A 192 -11.30 13.07 -9.31
CA ARG A 192 -12.01 14.37 -9.39
C ARG A 192 -11.90 15.21 -8.11
N THR A 193 -11.64 14.58 -6.97
CA THR A 193 -11.49 15.25 -5.67
C THR A 193 -10.04 15.68 -5.37
N TYR A 194 -9.11 15.50 -6.33
CA TYR A 194 -7.68 15.77 -6.18
C TYR A 194 -7.14 16.84 -7.14
N PRO A 195 -7.67 18.07 -7.15
CA PRO A 195 -7.18 19.15 -8.01
C PRO A 195 -5.73 19.60 -7.70
N GLU A 196 -5.23 19.25 -6.51
CA GLU A 196 -3.87 19.60 -6.03
C GLU A 196 -2.77 18.67 -6.57
N LEU A 197 -3.12 17.57 -7.25
CA LEU A 197 -2.12 16.66 -7.84
C LEU A 197 -1.19 17.43 -8.79
N GLU A 198 0.11 17.25 -8.59
CA GLU A 198 1.17 17.85 -9.40
C GLU A 198 1.75 16.86 -10.42
N GLU A 199 1.81 15.58 -10.06
CA GLU A 199 2.37 14.50 -10.88
C GLU A 199 1.38 13.34 -11.00
N LEU A 200 1.05 12.97 -12.23
CA LEU A 200 0.25 11.79 -12.56
C LEU A 200 1.00 10.93 -13.58
N HIS A 201 1.49 9.79 -13.14
CA HIS A 201 2.25 8.83 -13.94
C HIS A 201 1.38 7.62 -14.25
N LEU A 202 1.14 7.36 -15.53
CA LEU A 202 0.20 6.35 -16.02
C LEU A 202 0.79 5.52 -17.16
N GLN A 203 2.11 5.42 -17.25
CA GLN A 203 2.79 4.74 -18.35
C GLN A 203 2.44 3.25 -18.39
N HIS A 204 2.33 2.70 -19.60
CA HIS A 204 2.13 1.27 -19.83
C HIS A 204 0.90 0.65 -19.12
N ASN A 205 -0.24 1.34 -19.16
CA ASN A 205 -1.48 0.87 -18.49
C ASN A 205 -2.59 0.42 -19.44
N ASN A 206 -2.32 0.33 -20.73
CA ASN A 206 -3.31 0.00 -21.76
C ASN A 206 -4.55 0.91 -21.68
N ILE A 207 -4.35 2.19 -21.33
CA ILE A 207 -5.42 3.18 -21.30
C ILE A 207 -5.90 3.40 -22.74
N GLY A 208 -7.18 3.12 -22.97
CA GLY A 208 -7.88 3.34 -24.23
C GLY A 208 -8.83 4.54 -24.18
N LEU A 209 -9.70 4.64 -25.18
CA LEU A 209 -10.64 5.77 -25.35
C LEU A 209 -11.47 6.06 -24.09
N THR A 210 -12.01 5.04 -23.43
CA THR A 210 -12.85 5.21 -22.24
C THR A 210 -12.06 5.82 -21.09
N GLY A 211 -10.84 5.33 -20.86
CA GLY A 211 -9.93 5.85 -19.84
C GLY A 211 -9.46 7.28 -20.14
N CYS A 212 -9.12 7.59 -21.40
CA CYS A 212 -8.78 8.95 -21.84
C CYS A 212 -9.95 9.93 -21.66
N THR A 213 -11.16 9.51 -22.00
CA THR A 213 -12.38 10.32 -21.80
C THR A 213 -12.61 10.63 -20.32
N ALA A 214 -12.48 9.61 -19.46
CA ALA A 214 -12.63 9.77 -18.02
C ALA A 214 -11.56 10.72 -17.44
N LEU A 215 -10.30 10.59 -17.88
CA LEU A 215 -9.22 11.49 -17.49
C LEU A 215 -9.50 12.93 -17.95
N ALA A 216 -9.90 13.13 -19.21
CA ALA A 216 -10.21 14.45 -19.74
C ALA A 216 -11.33 15.14 -18.93
N ASP A 217 -12.38 14.40 -18.57
CA ASP A 217 -13.47 14.92 -17.73
C ASP A 217 -13.01 15.25 -16.31
N THR A 218 -12.13 14.43 -15.73
CA THR A 218 -11.52 14.69 -14.43
C THR A 218 -10.67 15.96 -14.44
N LEU A 219 -9.78 16.11 -15.42
CA LEU A 219 -8.93 17.29 -15.58
C LEU A 219 -9.75 18.57 -15.83
N ARG A 220 -10.82 18.49 -16.63
CA ARG A 220 -11.76 19.61 -16.81
C ARG A 220 -12.45 20.00 -15.50
N GLY A 221 -12.78 19.00 -14.67
CA GLY A 221 -13.41 19.20 -13.38
C GLY A 221 -12.53 19.90 -12.35
N TRP A 222 -11.21 19.76 -12.45
CA TRP A 222 -10.27 20.41 -11.53
C TRP A 222 -10.24 21.95 -11.68
N GLY A 223 -10.58 22.48 -12.86
CA GLY A 223 -10.57 23.91 -13.11
C GLY A 223 -9.15 24.49 -13.08
N ALA A 224 -8.67 24.91 -11.90
CA ALA A 224 -7.30 25.35 -11.66
C ALA A 224 -6.47 24.17 -11.13
N SER A 225 -5.93 23.38 -12.05
CA SER A 225 -5.09 22.23 -11.70
C SER A 225 -3.66 22.67 -11.39
N ASN A 226 -3.05 22.02 -10.37
CA ASN A 226 -1.62 22.12 -10.09
C ASN A 226 -0.77 21.12 -10.91
N LEU A 227 -1.38 20.37 -11.82
CA LEU A 227 -0.71 19.31 -12.56
C LEU A 227 0.41 19.89 -13.44
N LYS A 228 1.64 19.53 -13.10
CA LYS A 228 2.88 19.91 -13.79
C LYS A 228 3.35 18.81 -14.72
N HIS A 229 3.03 17.56 -14.38
CA HIS A 229 3.47 16.38 -15.13
C HIS A 229 2.35 15.37 -15.28
N LEU A 230 2.06 15.01 -16.53
CA LEU A 230 1.17 13.93 -16.91
C LEU A 230 1.95 13.03 -17.87
N ASP A 231 2.22 11.80 -17.44
CA ASP A 231 2.89 10.82 -18.29
C ASP A 231 1.91 9.72 -18.72
N LEU A 232 1.70 9.61 -20.03
CA LEU A 232 0.81 8.67 -20.68
C LEU A 232 1.57 7.75 -21.63
N ASP A 233 2.91 7.70 -21.57
CA ASP A 233 3.72 6.89 -22.48
C ASP A 233 3.29 5.41 -22.49
N GLY A 234 3.40 4.77 -23.64
CA GLY A 234 3.08 3.34 -23.76
C GLY A 234 1.61 2.97 -23.52
N ASN A 235 0.67 3.90 -23.61
CA ASN A 235 -0.78 3.62 -23.60
C ASN A 235 -1.36 3.50 -25.02
N SER A 236 -2.52 2.85 -25.13
CA SER A 236 -3.24 2.63 -26.38
C SER A 236 -4.13 3.83 -26.75
N ILE A 237 -3.52 5.01 -26.86
CA ILE A 237 -4.22 6.26 -27.18
C ILE A 237 -4.30 6.41 -28.71
N ASP A 238 -5.52 6.30 -29.26
CA ASP A 238 -5.79 6.53 -30.68
C ASP A 238 -6.18 7.99 -30.96
N ASP A 239 -6.50 8.30 -32.22
CA ASP A 239 -6.90 9.65 -32.65
C ASP A 239 -8.12 10.22 -31.89
N GLN A 240 -8.95 9.38 -31.26
CA GLN A 240 -10.08 9.83 -30.44
C GLN A 240 -9.72 10.06 -28.98
N GLY A 241 -8.60 9.48 -28.51
CA GLY A 241 -8.08 9.67 -27.16
C GLY A 241 -7.16 10.88 -26.97
N LEU A 242 -6.76 11.56 -28.06
CA LEU A 242 -5.95 12.79 -28.12
C LEU A 242 -6.81 14.07 -28.06
#